data_AF-A0A699SRU5-F1
#
_entry.id   AF-A0A699SRU5-F1
#
_cell.length_a   1.000
_cell.length_b   1.000
_cell.length_c   1.000
_cell.angle_alpha   90.00
_cell.angle_beta   90.00
_cell.angle_gamma   90.00
#
_symmetry.space_group_name_H-M   'P 1'
#
loop_
_entity.id
_entity.type
_entity.pdbx_description
1 polymer ?
#
loop_
_entity_poly.entity_id
_entity_poly.type
_entity_poly.pdbx_seq_one_letter_code
_entity_poly.pdbx_strand_id
1 'polypeptide(L)'
;NFCQRPDESLFEAWERYKLSIDRCPNHNMFSVTQIDTFYNGLTLRHRNTINAAAGGTFMKRHPEECYGLIENMTAHHNDWDTSAQRRNCDLPVPDLQTMEELCKPSLNGRGGPIASISIQATNFGLKNDMIQQV
;
A
#
# COMPACT_ATOMS: atom_id res chain seq x y z
N ASN A 1 3.04 4.64 19.58
CA ASN A 1 2.47 4.40 18.25
C ASN A 1 1.08 3.80 18.40
N PHE A 2 0.10 4.27 17.64
CA PHE A 2 -1.27 3.75 17.68
C PHE A 2 -1.39 2.53 16.78
N CYS A 3 -2.13 1.51 17.23
CA CYS A 3 -2.55 0.36 16.42
C CYS A 3 -4.02 0.04 16.74
N GLN A 4 -4.80 -0.21 15.71
CA GLN A 4 -6.17 -0.70 15.82
C GLN A 4 -6.18 -2.18 16.24
N ARG A 5 -7.12 -2.58 17.10
CA ARG A 5 -7.30 -3.98 17.49
C ARG A 5 -8.07 -4.76 16.42
N PRO A 6 -7.91 -6.09 16.30
CA PRO A 6 -8.52 -6.88 15.22
C PRO A 6 -10.07 -6.84 15.19
N ASP A 7 -10.68 -6.72 16.36
CA ASP A 7 -12.12 -6.74 16.64
C ASP A 7 -12.72 -5.33 16.82
N GLU A 8 -11.89 -4.29 16.77
CA GLU A 8 -12.31 -2.92 17.06
C GLU A 8 -12.82 -2.21 15.80
N SER A 9 -13.96 -1.55 15.93
CA SER A 9 -14.54 -0.77 14.84
C SER A 9 -13.72 0.50 14.56
N LEU A 10 -14.02 1.18 13.45
CA LEU A 10 -13.38 2.47 13.15
C LEU A 10 -13.73 3.55 14.20
N PHE A 11 -14.97 3.52 14.72
CA PHE A 11 -15.43 4.43 15.77
C PHE A 11 -14.68 4.20 17.08
N GLU A 12 -14.64 2.95 17.56
CA GLU A 12 -13.96 2.62 18.82
C GLU A 12 -12.46 2.96 18.77
N ALA A 13 -11.83 2.67 17.63
CA ALA A 13 -10.44 3.01 17.36
C ALA A 13 -10.19 4.53 17.42
N TRP A 14 -11.09 5.33 16.84
CA TRP A 14 -10.98 6.79 16.83
C TRP A 14 -11.18 7.39 18.24
N GLU A 15 -12.21 6.95 18.97
CA GLU A 15 -12.46 7.39 20.35
C GLU A 15 -11.29 7.07 21.27
N ARG A 16 -10.74 5.84 21.17
CA ARG A 16 -9.56 5.43 21.95
C ARG A 16 -8.33 6.26 21.59
N TYR A 17 -8.17 6.61 20.32
CA TYR A 17 -7.06 7.45 19.88
C TYR A 17 -7.16 8.87 20.44
N LYS A 18 -8.34 9.51 20.38
CA LYS A 18 -8.60 10.83 20.98
C LYS A 18 -8.32 10.84 22.48
N LEU A 19 -8.82 9.83 23.20
CA LEU A 19 -8.56 9.67 24.63
C LEU A 19 -7.07 9.49 24.96
N SER A 20 -6.31 8.85 24.07
CA SER A 20 -4.86 8.71 24.22
C SER A 20 -4.12 10.04 24.04
N ILE A 21 -4.62 10.92 23.18
CA ILE A 21 -4.05 12.27 22.99
C ILE A 21 -4.35 13.13 24.21
N ASP A 22 -5.59 13.12 24.71
CA ASP A 22 -6.01 13.92 25.87
C ASP A 22 -5.24 13.58 27.15
N ARG A 23 -4.81 12.32 27.30
CA ARG A 23 -4.01 11.85 28.43
C ARG A 23 -2.55 12.28 28.36
N CYS A 24 -2.10 12.91 27.27
CA CYS A 24 -0.74 13.41 27.12
C CYS A 24 -0.70 14.94 27.40
N PRO A 25 -0.40 15.38 28.63
CA PRO A 25 -0.58 16.77 29.07
C PRO A 25 0.33 17.81 28.40
N ASN A 26 1.26 17.41 27.51
CA ASN A 26 2.34 18.28 27.03
C ASN A 26 2.56 18.29 25.50
N HIS A 27 1.64 17.82 24.67
CA HIS A 27 1.86 17.87 23.22
C HIS A 27 0.67 18.42 22.44
N ASN A 28 0.85 19.64 21.92
CA ASN A 28 0.22 20.08 20.67
C ASN A 28 0.75 19.19 19.53
N MET A 29 0.29 17.94 19.45
CA MET A 29 0.48 17.15 18.24
C MET A 29 -0.21 17.91 17.10
N PHE A 30 0.56 18.23 16.06
CA PHE A 30 0.00 18.89 14.89
C PHE A 30 -1.08 17.99 14.26
N SER A 31 -2.15 18.58 13.74
CA SER A 31 -3.28 17.84 13.13
C SER A 31 -2.80 16.84 12.07
N VAL A 32 -1.81 17.23 11.26
CA VAL A 32 -1.15 16.35 10.28
C VAL A 32 -0.57 15.09 10.94
N THR A 33 0.15 15.23 12.06
CA THR A 33 0.76 14.11 12.78
C THR A 33 -0.29 13.20 13.40
N GLN A 34 -1.39 13.77 13.90
CA GLN A 34 -2.50 12.99 14.45
C GLN A 34 -3.16 12.12 13.37
N ILE A 35 -3.44 12.71 12.22
CA ILE A 35 -4.05 12.02 11.08
C ILE A 35 -3.13 10.93 10.53
N ASP A 36 -1.84 11.22 10.36
CA ASP A 36 -0.86 10.23 9.88
C ASP A 36 -0.75 9.06 10.85
N THR A 37 -0.58 9.34 12.15
CA THR A 37 -0.43 8.31 13.19
C THR A 37 -1.68 7.42 13.27
N PHE A 38 -2.87 8.02 13.24
CA PHE A 38 -4.12 7.27 13.27
C PHE A 38 -4.25 6.37 12.05
N TYR A 39 -4.13 6.94 10.85
CA TYR A 39 -4.32 6.21 9.60
C TYR A 39 -3.31 5.07 9.42
N ASN A 40 -2.03 5.30 9.75
CA ASN A 40 -1.00 4.27 9.67
C ASN A 40 -1.21 3.14 10.68
N GLY A 41 -1.88 3.42 11.80
CA GLY A 41 -2.28 2.43 12.80
C GLY A 41 -3.56 1.65 12.47
N LEU A 42 -4.31 2.01 11.43
CA LEU A 42 -5.54 1.33 11.04
C LEU A 42 -5.30 0.04 10.26
N THR A 43 -6.25 -0.90 10.41
CA THR A 43 -6.31 -2.07 9.53
C THR A 43 -6.48 -1.67 8.07
N LEU A 44 -6.02 -2.52 7.14
CA LEU A 44 -6.18 -2.27 5.70
C LEU A 44 -7.65 -2.09 5.30
N ARG A 45 -8.57 -2.84 5.93
CA ARG A 45 -10.02 -2.74 5.72
C ARG A 45 -10.53 -1.33 5.99
N HIS A 46 -10.19 -0.76 7.14
CA HIS A 46 -10.64 0.58 7.52
C HIS A 46 -9.94 1.67 6.70
N ARG A 47 -8.68 1.49 6.30
CA ARG A 47 -8.01 2.41 5.36
C ARG A 47 -8.69 2.46 4.00
N ASN A 48 -9.06 1.32 3.42
CA ASN A 48 -9.78 1.26 2.14
C ASN A 48 -11.17 1.89 2.23
N THR A 49 -11.81 1.71 3.37
CA THR A 49 -13.06 2.35 3.73
C THR A 49 -12.95 3.88 3.72
N ILE A 50 -11.95 4.43 4.42
CA ILE A 50 -11.73 5.88 4.49
C ILE A 50 -11.35 6.44 3.12
N ASN A 51 -10.51 5.77 2.34
CA ASN A 51 -10.17 6.18 0.97
C ASN A 51 -11.41 6.22 0.06
N ALA A 52 -12.29 5.22 0.17
CA ALA A 52 -13.53 5.21 -0.60
C ALA A 52 -14.44 6.39 -0.23
N ALA A 53 -14.61 6.66 1.08
CA ALA A 53 -15.39 7.81 1.55
C ALA A 53 -14.77 9.15 1.14
N ALA A 54 -13.43 9.22 1.06
CA ALA A 54 -12.69 10.37 0.58
C ALA A 54 -12.77 10.54 -0.96
N GLY A 55 -13.36 9.59 -1.70
CA GLY A 55 -13.39 9.60 -3.16
C GLY A 55 -12.02 9.42 -3.82
N GLY A 56 -11.06 8.80 -3.14
CA GLY A 56 -9.69 8.65 -3.62
C GLY A 56 -8.68 8.52 -2.49
N THR A 57 -7.47 9.03 -2.69
CA THR A 57 -6.43 8.96 -1.65
C THR A 57 -6.73 9.94 -0.53
N PHE A 58 -7.15 9.44 0.63
CA PHE A 58 -7.44 10.23 1.84
C PHE A 58 -6.29 11.15 2.22
N MET A 59 -5.06 10.63 2.21
CA MET A 59 -3.85 11.37 2.57
C MET A 59 -3.48 12.53 1.64
N LYS A 60 -4.18 12.73 0.52
CA LYS A 60 -3.99 13.90 -0.35
C LYS A 60 -4.86 15.10 0.03
N ARG A 61 -5.81 14.94 0.96
CA ARG A 61 -6.71 16.00 1.42
C ARG A 61 -6.07 16.87 2.49
N HIS A 62 -6.65 18.03 2.72
CA HIS A 62 -6.23 18.92 3.81
C HIS A 62 -6.49 18.28 5.18
N PRO A 63 -5.62 18.51 6.19
CA PRO A 63 -5.76 17.90 7.51
C PRO A 63 -7.11 18.14 8.19
N GLU A 64 -7.69 19.33 7.97
CA GLU A 64 -9.01 19.70 8.48
C GLU A 64 -10.13 18.87 7.83
N GLU A 65 -10.03 18.64 6.51
CA GLU A 65 -10.96 17.76 5.80
C GLU A 65 -10.82 16.31 6.24
N CYS A 66 -9.58 15.86 6.46
CA CYS A 66 -9.29 14.52 6.94
C CYS A 66 -9.93 14.25 8.31
N TYR A 67 -9.78 15.20 9.24
CA TYR A 67 -10.38 15.13 10.56
C TYR A 67 -11.90 15.13 10.48
N GLY A 68 -12.48 16.06 9.70
CA GLY A 68 -13.93 16.16 9.51
C GLY A 68 -14.53 14.91 8.88
N LEU A 69 -13.83 14.28 7.92
CA LEU A 69 -14.29 13.03 7.32
C LEU A 69 -14.30 11.88 8.32
N ILE A 70 -13.24 11.72 9.13
CA ILE A 70 -13.20 10.69 10.16
C ILE A 70 -14.32 10.90 11.17
N GLU A 71 -14.47 12.12 11.70
CA GLU A 71 -15.56 12.47 12.62
C GLU A 71 -16.92 12.13 12.04
N ASN A 72 -17.18 12.50 10.78
CA ASN A 72 -18.43 12.19 10.09
C ASN A 72 -18.67 10.67 9.94
N MET A 73 -17.64 9.92 9.53
CA MET A 73 -17.75 8.45 9.42
C MET A 73 -18.01 7.80 10.78
N THR A 74 -17.41 8.32 11.85
CA THR A 74 -17.58 7.80 13.21
C THR A 74 -18.92 8.21 13.82
N ALA A 75 -19.46 9.38 13.47
CA ALA A 75 -20.79 9.82 13.90
C ALA A 75 -21.92 8.97 13.27
N HIS A 76 -21.70 8.46 12.05
CA HIS A 76 -22.65 7.62 11.31
C HIS A 76 -22.28 6.13 11.34
N HIS A 77 -21.70 5.65 12.46
CA HIS A 77 -21.14 4.30 12.63
C HIS A 77 -22.03 3.15 12.11
N ASN A 78 -23.36 3.20 12.36
CA ASN A 78 -24.29 2.15 11.97
C ASN A 78 -24.44 1.98 10.44
N ASP A 79 -24.32 3.08 9.69
CA ASP A 79 -24.53 3.08 8.24
C ASP A 79 -23.31 2.54 7.51
N TRP A 80 -22.13 2.80 8.08
CA TRP A 80 -20.88 2.44 7.42
C TRP A 80 -20.45 0.99 7.65
N ASP A 81 -20.63 0.44 8.84
CA ASP A 81 -20.31 -0.97 9.11
C ASP A 81 -21.10 -1.92 8.21
N THR A 82 -22.37 -1.59 7.95
CA THR A 82 -23.24 -2.32 7.01
C THR A 82 -22.71 -2.25 5.57
N SER A 83 -22.19 -1.09 5.14
CA SER A 83 -21.63 -0.91 3.80
C SER A 83 -20.27 -1.61 3.61
N ALA A 84 -19.45 -1.66 4.67
CA ALA A 84 -18.18 -2.37 4.69
C ALA A 84 -18.38 -3.89 4.61
N GLN A 85 -19.44 -4.41 5.24
CA GLN A 85 -19.86 -5.80 5.08
C GLN A 85 -20.40 -6.08 3.68
N ARG A 86 -21.26 -5.21 3.12
CA ARG A 86 -21.85 -5.42 1.79
C ARG A 86 -20.83 -5.55 0.66
N ARG A 87 -19.69 -4.84 0.72
CA ARG A 87 -18.62 -4.99 -0.29
C ARG A 87 -17.78 -6.28 -0.14
N ASN A 88 -17.94 -7.01 0.97
CA ASN A 88 -17.24 -8.28 1.20
C ASN A 88 -18.09 -9.51 0.89
N CYS A 89 -19.37 -9.36 0.53
CA CYS A 89 -20.25 -10.50 0.28
C CYS A 89 -20.15 -11.13 -1.12
N ASP A 90 -19.36 -10.57 -2.05
CA ASP A 90 -19.32 -11.05 -3.44
C ASP A 90 -17.95 -11.57 -3.92
N LEU A 91 -16.97 -11.74 -3.03
CA LEU A 91 -15.73 -12.43 -3.37
C LEU A 91 -15.63 -13.71 -2.54
N PRO A 92 -15.69 -14.91 -3.16
CA PRO A 92 -15.35 -16.12 -2.43
C PRO A 92 -13.94 -15.91 -1.88
N VAL A 93 -13.79 -16.07 -0.56
CA VAL A 93 -12.48 -16.13 0.09
C VAL A 93 -11.64 -17.10 -0.73
N PRO A 94 -10.58 -16.66 -1.43
CA PRO A 94 -9.71 -17.60 -2.11
C PRO A 94 -9.09 -18.43 -1.01
N ASP A 95 -9.42 -19.72 -1.01
CA ASP A 95 -8.84 -20.69 -0.09
C ASP A 95 -7.31 -20.52 -0.11
N LEU A 96 -6.63 -20.73 1.03
CA LEU A 96 -5.21 -20.42 1.21
C LEU A 96 -4.30 -21.00 0.10
N GLN A 97 -4.78 -22.06 -0.55
CA GLN A 97 -4.17 -22.72 -1.72
C GLN A 97 -4.10 -21.84 -2.99
N THR A 98 -4.93 -20.81 -3.12
CA THR A 98 -5.03 -19.94 -4.30
C THR A 98 -3.97 -18.82 -4.29
N MET A 99 -3.52 -18.38 -3.12
CA MET A 99 -2.46 -17.36 -3.01
C MET A 99 -1.07 -17.93 -3.32
N GLU A 100 -0.91 -19.26 -3.30
CA GLU A 100 0.35 -19.93 -3.67
C GLU A 100 0.52 -20.08 -5.20
N GLU A 101 -0.57 -20.07 -5.98
CA GLU A 101 -0.49 -20.14 -7.45
C GLU A 101 -0.02 -18.83 -8.10
N LEU A 102 -0.31 -17.67 -7.51
CA LEU A 102 0.12 -16.37 -8.03
C LEU A 102 1.62 -16.10 -7.82
N CYS A 103 2.28 -16.88 -6.94
CA CYS A 103 3.72 -16.83 -6.69
C CYS A 103 4.46 -18.02 -7.35
N LYS A 104 3.89 -18.65 -8.38
CA LYS A 104 4.68 -19.54 -9.24
C LYS A 104 5.42 -18.69 -10.26
N PRO A 105 6.76 -18.72 -10.33
CA PRO A 105 7.46 -18.13 -11.47
C PRO A 105 6.99 -18.87 -12.72
N SER A 106 6.40 -18.13 -13.67
CA SER A 106 6.09 -18.64 -15.01
C SER A 106 7.39 -19.04 -15.70
N LEU A 107 7.78 -20.31 -15.60
CA LEU A 107 8.82 -20.91 -16.43
C LEU A 107 8.19 -21.47 -17.71
N ASN A 108 7.46 -20.63 -18.43
CA ASN A 108 7.06 -20.90 -19.80
C ASN A 108 7.98 -20.15 -20.78
N GLY A 109 9.28 -20.30 -20.56
CA GLY A 109 10.28 -20.10 -21.60
C GLY A 109 10.69 -21.47 -22.10
N ARG A 110 10.13 -21.92 -23.23
CA ARG A 110 10.59 -23.12 -23.94
C ARG A 110 12.00 -22.86 -24.47
N GLY A 111 12.99 -22.96 -23.58
CA GLY A 111 14.41 -22.86 -23.89
C GLY A 111 14.84 -24.10 -24.65
N GLY A 112 14.67 -24.07 -25.98
CA GLY A 112 15.46 -24.94 -26.84
C GLY A 112 16.95 -24.62 -26.68
N PRO A 113 17.87 -25.58 -26.91
CA PRO A 113 19.30 -25.30 -26.84
C PRO A 113 19.64 -24.17 -27.83
N ILE A 114 20.21 -23.08 -27.32
CA ILE A 114 20.76 -22.00 -28.15
C ILE A 114 21.96 -22.61 -28.87
N ALA A 115 21.84 -22.81 -30.18
CA ALA A 115 22.96 -23.22 -31.01
C ALA A 115 24.09 -22.16 -30.87
N SER A 116 25.29 -22.61 -30.52
CA SER A 116 26.45 -21.74 -30.42
C SER A 116 26.79 -21.17 -31.79
N ILE A 117 26.57 -19.88 -31.99
CA ILE A 117 27.01 -19.17 -33.18
C ILE A 117 28.54 -19.07 -33.08
N SER A 118 29.25 -19.85 -33.89
CA SER A 118 30.71 -19.73 -33.99
C SER A 118 31.04 -18.48 -34.79
N ILE A 119 31.54 -17.43 -34.13
CA ILE A 119 32.10 -16.26 -34.80
C ILE A 119 33.46 -16.71 -35.36
N GLN A 120 33.55 -16.95 -36.66
CA GLN A 120 34.85 -17.15 -37.30
C GLN A 120 35.57 -15.81 -37.41
N ALA A 121 36.77 -15.74 -36.81
CA ALA A 121 37.67 -14.60 -36.99
C ALA A 121 38.20 -14.61 -38.43
N THR A 122 37.55 -13.84 -39.31
CA THR A 122 38.17 -13.46 -40.58
C THR A 122 39.22 -12.39 -40.28
N ASN A 123 40.48 -12.79 -40.42
CA ASN A 123 41.64 -11.91 -40.38
C ASN A 123 41.48 -10.79 -41.42
N PHE A 124 40.98 -9.63 -41.02
CA PHE A 124 41.11 -8.42 -41.81
C PHE A 124 42.47 -7.80 -41.47
N GLY A 125 43.38 -7.90 -42.43
CA GLY A 125 44.80 -7.67 -42.25
C GLY A 125 45.14 -6.29 -41.68
N LEU A 126 46.20 -6.30 -40.87
CA LEU A 126 46.96 -5.11 -40.47
C LEU A 126 47.18 -4.18 -41.66
N LYS A 127 46.78 -2.93 -41.47
CA LYS A 127 47.49 -1.75 -41.94
C LYS A 127 46.94 -0.59 -41.15
N ASN A 128 47.74 -0.06 -40.26
CA ASN A 128 47.86 1.39 -40.05
C ASN A 128 49.08 1.64 -39.17
N ASP A 129 50.14 1.93 -39.92
CA ASP A 129 51.36 2.63 -39.62
C ASP A 129 51.32 3.52 -38.36
N MET A 130 52.20 3.14 -37.43
CA MET A 130 53.17 4.00 -36.75
C MET A 130 53.03 5.52 -37.03
N ILE A 131 52.29 6.23 -36.18
CA ILE A 131 52.61 7.63 -35.92
C ILE A 131 53.17 7.72 -34.50
N GLN A 132 54.50 7.72 -34.45
CA GLN A 132 55.27 8.08 -33.27
C GLN A 132 55.16 9.59 -33.03
N GLN A 133 54.71 9.91 -31.81
CA GLN A 133 55.39 10.79 -30.84
C GLN A 133 55.48 12.31 -31.09
N VAL A 134 55.42 13.01 -29.93
CA VAL A 134 55.75 14.41 -29.56
C VAL A 134 54.88 15.56 -30.06
#